data_AF-A0A4V4HHS1-F1
#
_entry.id   AF-A0A4V4HHS1-F1
#
_cell.length_a   1.000
_cell.length_b   1.000
_cell.length_c   1.000
_cell.angle_alpha   90.00
_cell.angle_beta   90.00
_cell.angle_gamma   90.00
#
_symmetry.space_group_name_H-M   'P 1'
#
loop_
_entity.id
_entity.type
_entity.pdbx_description
1 polymer ?
#
loop_
_entity_poly.entity_id
_entity_poly.type
_entity_poly.pdbx_seq_one_letter_code
_entity_poly.pdbx_strand_id
1 'polypeptide(L)'
;MDEDMDFNSGASSQSFPQDSQFSNQGVHDDPSRKMLDLVFVQDCTGSQGSYISSATKNVENICGHIFESGKLQAKEDLRIGLVAFRDHPPQDHTYVVKNFGFSSDISKVQKDLSSLYASGGGDGPEAVTAALVEALNMDWRENASKMVVLIADAPPHGIGEYGDGFDDGSPDGYDPLQVARLMASRGITLFFVACEPALSGYQFATDFYKAITGITSGLMLPLTTADLLTHAIVGSVLENLDMERLVNEVGAAVAQRILGNNESVDDVAKELHERLLLRNESTKKVVIESIYKESEESIHNVNVFTEAPSLSEARPHLRRVQGTRFTDKYLQARASLSRSSYSYSPATPPRSPPSKPAPRSPTLSASPPRKVVTDFAAFGAPKNASVFGTAVASSPFSLAGGKAAFGGMRTTMGRTAFDDDEDEEDADGRQRVELREDSISLDQARRIAMQSAWRGARA
;
A
#
# COMPACT_ATOMS: atom_id res chain seq x y z
N MET A 1 19.63 -34.68 84.28
CA MET A 1 20.06 -35.81 83.46
C MET A 1 19.67 -35.60 82.01
N ASP A 2 20.34 -34.79 81.19
CA ASP A 2 21.30 -33.66 81.31
C ASP A 2 21.55 -33.24 79.83
N GLU A 3 21.90 -32.04 79.41
CA GLU A 3 22.39 -30.82 80.08
C GLU A 3 22.03 -29.60 79.17
N ASP A 4 21.80 -28.41 79.74
CA ASP A 4 21.66 -27.16 78.95
C ASP A 4 23.04 -26.55 78.64
N MET A 5 23.22 -25.98 77.44
CA MET A 5 24.40 -25.17 77.09
C MET A 5 24.03 -24.06 76.09
N ASP A 6 23.51 -22.96 76.64
CA ASP A 6 23.41 -21.67 75.96
C ASP A 6 24.78 -20.98 75.93
N PHE A 7 25.20 -20.37 74.81
CA PHE A 7 26.07 -19.19 74.87
C PHE A 7 25.92 -18.27 73.66
N ASN A 8 26.18 -16.98 73.88
CA ASN A 8 25.62 -15.86 73.13
C ASN A 8 26.69 -15.04 72.36
N SER A 9 26.20 -14.17 71.47
CA SER A 9 26.79 -12.93 70.94
C SER A 9 27.73 -13.02 69.73
N GLY A 10 27.60 -12.03 68.82
CA GLY A 10 28.44 -11.88 67.62
C GLY A 10 27.72 -11.23 66.44
N ALA A 11 27.25 -9.98 66.57
CA ALA A 11 26.48 -9.32 65.52
C ALA A 11 27.32 -8.68 64.41
N SER A 12 26.90 -8.82 63.16
CA SER A 12 27.29 -7.94 62.05
C SER A 12 26.09 -7.68 61.13
N SER A 13 25.61 -6.43 61.16
CA SER A 13 24.45 -5.99 60.38
C SER A 13 24.84 -5.65 58.93
N GLN A 14 24.10 -6.18 57.95
CA GLN A 14 24.01 -5.57 56.63
C GLN A 14 22.56 -5.26 56.30
N SER A 15 22.29 -3.96 56.15
CA SER A 15 20.99 -3.40 55.80
C SER A 15 20.70 -3.56 54.31
N PHE A 16 19.54 -4.09 53.95
CA PHE A 16 19.04 -4.04 52.58
C PHE A 16 18.79 -2.57 52.18
N PRO A 17 19.35 -2.07 51.06
CA PRO A 17 18.99 -0.77 50.51
C PRO A 17 17.55 -0.82 49.95
N GLN A 18 16.74 0.16 50.32
CA GLN A 18 15.39 0.35 49.81
C GLN A 18 15.41 1.29 48.58
N ASP A 19 14.40 1.16 47.72
CA ASP A 19 14.02 2.06 46.63
C ASP A 19 15.06 2.36 45.53
N SER A 20 14.84 1.71 44.38
CA SER A 20 14.80 2.43 43.10
C SER A 20 13.54 2.02 42.33
N GLN A 21 12.48 2.81 42.49
CA GLN A 21 11.18 2.57 41.84
C GLN A 21 11.24 2.85 40.34
N PHE A 22 11.71 1.87 39.56
CA PHE A 22 11.24 1.75 38.18
C PHE A 22 9.83 1.16 38.23
N SER A 23 8.84 2.04 38.22
CA SER A 23 7.45 1.69 38.00
C SER A 23 7.30 1.12 36.59
N ASN A 24 7.52 -0.19 36.45
CA ASN A 24 7.08 -0.95 35.30
C ASN A 24 5.54 -0.96 35.35
N GLN A 25 4.93 0.12 34.87
CA GLN A 25 3.49 0.19 34.65
C GLN A 25 3.17 -0.86 33.61
N GLY A 26 2.79 -2.05 34.09
CA GLY A 26 2.18 -3.07 33.24
C GLY A 26 1.04 -2.38 32.50
N VAL A 27 1.09 -2.45 31.17
CA VAL A 27 0.03 -1.91 30.33
C VAL A 27 -1.26 -2.56 30.81
N HIS A 28 -2.15 -1.76 31.41
CA HIS A 28 -3.50 -2.21 31.70
C HIS A 28 -4.14 -2.57 30.37
N ASP A 29 -4.43 -3.85 30.20
CA ASP A 29 -5.08 -4.40 29.01
C ASP A 29 -6.56 -4.02 29.08
N ASP A 30 -6.82 -2.74 28.84
CA ASP A 30 -8.14 -2.16 28.74
C ASP A 30 -8.81 -2.71 27.47
N PRO A 31 -9.90 -3.50 27.57
CA PRO A 31 -10.53 -4.11 26.41
C PRO A 31 -11.24 -3.08 25.49
N SER A 32 -11.27 -1.79 25.86
CA SER A 32 -11.68 -0.69 24.98
C SER A 32 -10.53 -0.05 24.20
N ARG A 33 -9.27 -0.40 24.50
CA ARG A 33 -8.07 0.12 23.81
C ARG A 33 -8.01 -0.42 22.38
N LYS A 34 -8.13 0.49 21.40
CA LYS A 34 -8.01 0.13 19.98
C LYS A 34 -6.58 -0.24 19.62
N MET A 35 -6.39 -1.48 19.17
CA MET A 35 -5.12 -1.99 18.67
C MET A 35 -5.27 -2.47 17.22
N LEU A 36 -4.22 -2.33 16.42
CA LEU A 36 -4.16 -2.78 15.03
C LEU A 36 -2.92 -3.63 14.79
N ASP A 37 -3.14 -4.87 14.35
CA ASP A 37 -2.13 -5.69 13.70
C ASP A 37 -2.34 -5.60 12.18
N LEU A 38 -1.32 -5.14 11.45
CA LEU A 38 -1.35 -4.96 10.00
C LEU A 38 -0.18 -5.72 9.38
N VAL A 39 -0.45 -6.78 8.62
CA VAL A 39 0.58 -7.57 7.93
C VAL A 39 0.63 -7.20 6.46
N PHE A 40 1.80 -6.79 5.98
CA PHE A 40 2.07 -6.72 4.53
C PHE A 40 2.51 -8.10 4.04
N VAL A 41 1.78 -8.65 3.06
CA VAL A 41 2.20 -9.83 2.31
C VAL A 41 2.69 -9.32 0.95
N GLN A 42 4.01 -9.26 0.79
CA GLN A 42 4.68 -8.60 -0.33
C GLN A 42 5.26 -9.64 -1.30
N ASP A 43 4.73 -9.66 -2.51
CA ASP A 43 5.31 -10.36 -3.65
C ASP A 43 6.71 -9.79 -3.94
N CYS A 44 7.71 -10.66 -4.08
CA CYS A 44 9.12 -10.32 -4.28
C CYS A 44 9.71 -10.91 -5.57
N THR A 45 8.87 -11.23 -6.53
CA THR A 45 9.19 -11.75 -7.87
C THR A 45 9.78 -10.68 -8.79
N GLY A 46 10.13 -11.03 -10.03
CA GLY A 46 10.81 -10.12 -10.96
C GLY A 46 10.05 -8.83 -11.34
N SER A 47 8.72 -8.83 -11.29
CA SER A 47 7.87 -7.68 -11.65
C SER A 47 7.82 -6.59 -10.57
N GLN A 48 7.89 -6.98 -9.30
CA GLN A 48 7.48 -6.16 -8.15
C GLN A 48 8.43 -5.04 -7.73
N GLY A 49 9.54 -4.82 -8.46
CA GLY A 49 10.61 -3.91 -8.05
C GLY A 49 10.16 -2.47 -7.77
N SER A 50 9.14 -1.99 -8.49
CA SER A 50 8.51 -0.68 -8.28
C SER A 50 7.66 -0.61 -7.00
N TYR A 51 6.86 -1.65 -6.73
CA TYR A 51 5.98 -1.74 -5.57
C TYR A 51 6.77 -1.93 -4.27
N ILE A 52 7.77 -2.82 -4.24
CA ILE A 52 8.73 -2.96 -3.13
C ILE A 52 9.43 -1.61 -2.86
N SER A 53 9.86 -0.92 -3.92
CA SER A 53 10.51 0.39 -3.81
C SER A 53 9.57 1.47 -3.26
N SER A 54 8.27 1.42 -3.57
CA SER A 54 7.29 2.36 -3.01
C SER A 54 6.96 2.04 -1.56
N ALA A 55 6.68 0.78 -1.24
CA ALA A 55 6.43 0.32 0.14
C ALA A 55 7.59 0.70 1.07
N THR A 56 8.83 0.42 0.66
CA THR A 56 10.05 0.76 1.44
C THR A 56 10.17 2.28 1.70
N LYS A 57 9.86 3.13 0.70
CA LYS A 57 9.90 4.60 0.86
C LYS A 57 8.76 5.15 1.71
N ASN A 58 7.58 4.51 1.66
CA ASN A 58 6.36 5.08 2.19
C ASN A 58 5.86 4.44 3.50
N VAL A 59 6.45 3.34 3.99
CA VAL A 59 5.99 2.68 5.22
C VAL A 59 5.96 3.63 6.44
N GLU A 60 6.91 4.56 6.55
CA GLU A 60 6.91 5.59 7.60
C GLU A 60 5.73 6.57 7.45
N ASN A 61 5.41 6.99 6.21
CA ASN A 61 4.26 7.86 5.91
C ASN A 61 2.92 7.14 6.18
N ILE A 62 2.82 5.86 5.79
CA ILE A 62 1.65 5.00 6.06
C ILE A 62 1.40 4.91 7.58
N CYS A 63 2.42 4.57 8.36
CA CYS A 63 2.31 4.47 9.82
C CYS A 63 2.06 5.84 10.48
N GLY A 64 2.65 6.90 9.94
CA GLY A 64 2.40 8.29 10.32
C GLY A 64 0.92 8.65 10.18
N HIS A 65 0.35 8.53 8.98
CA HIS A 65 -1.05 8.87 8.72
C HIS A 65 -2.05 7.98 9.48
N ILE A 66 -1.74 6.70 9.70
CA ILE A 66 -2.55 5.82 10.55
C ILE A 66 -2.58 6.35 12.00
N PHE A 67 -1.45 6.84 12.53
CA PHE A 67 -1.39 7.43 13.88
C PHE A 67 -2.05 8.83 13.94
N GLU A 68 -1.75 9.70 12.96
CA GLU A 68 -2.31 11.06 12.83
C GLU A 68 -3.84 11.07 12.68
N SER A 69 -4.43 9.97 12.21
CA SER A 69 -5.88 9.79 12.14
C SER A 69 -6.63 9.84 13.47
N GLY A 70 -5.92 9.70 14.60
CA GLY A 70 -6.50 9.66 15.95
C GLY A 70 -7.30 8.38 16.25
N LYS A 71 -7.29 7.36 15.38
CA LYS A 71 -7.99 6.08 15.62
C LYS A 71 -7.28 5.18 16.64
N LEU A 72 -5.98 5.40 16.86
CA LEU A 72 -5.12 4.70 17.83
C LEU A 72 -4.61 5.71 18.89
N GLN A 73 -4.29 5.25 20.10
CA GLN A 73 -3.94 6.11 21.25
C GLN A 73 -2.42 6.23 21.45
N ALA A 74 -1.68 5.17 21.17
CA ALA A 74 -0.23 5.07 21.34
C ALA A 74 0.40 4.41 20.10
N LYS A 75 1.72 4.57 19.90
CA LYS A 75 2.38 4.00 18.70
C LYS A 75 2.43 2.47 18.74
N GLU A 76 2.45 1.91 19.95
CA GLU A 76 2.49 0.49 20.26
C GLU A 76 1.12 -0.20 20.02
N ASP A 77 0.06 0.58 19.78
CA ASP A 77 -1.22 0.06 19.31
C ASP A 77 -1.08 -0.49 17.89
N LEU A 78 -0.19 0.07 17.08
CA LEU A 78 0.15 -0.40 15.75
C LEU A 78 1.30 -1.41 15.83
N ARG A 79 1.07 -2.64 15.38
CA ARG A 79 2.14 -3.57 14.99
C ARG A 79 2.05 -3.82 13.49
N ILE A 80 3.15 -3.60 12.79
CA ILE A 80 3.30 -3.99 11.40
C ILE A 80 3.99 -5.36 11.34
N GLY A 81 3.40 -6.29 10.61
CA GLY A 81 4.04 -7.54 10.20
C GLY A 81 4.48 -7.48 8.74
N LEU A 82 5.48 -8.28 8.38
CA LEU A 82 5.93 -8.43 7.00
C LEU A 82 6.16 -9.91 6.68
N VAL A 83 5.50 -10.39 5.64
CA VAL A 83 5.71 -11.68 4.99
C VAL A 83 6.08 -11.40 3.54
N ALA A 84 7.28 -11.78 3.12
CA ALA A 84 7.72 -11.67 1.73
C ALA A 84 7.67 -13.05 1.07
N PHE A 85 7.22 -13.13 -0.18
CA PHE A 85 7.11 -14.41 -0.90
C PHE A 85 7.56 -14.34 -2.36
N ARG A 86 7.78 -15.50 -2.96
CA ARG A 86 8.08 -15.68 -4.39
C ARG A 86 7.36 -16.92 -4.92
N ASP A 87 8.11 -17.91 -5.37
CA ASP A 87 7.65 -19.10 -6.10
C ASP A 87 8.19 -20.37 -5.43
N HIS A 88 7.63 -21.53 -5.79
CA HIS A 88 8.13 -22.83 -5.38
C HIS A 88 9.22 -23.34 -6.35
N PRO A 89 10.18 -24.17 -5.89
CA PRO A 89 11.06 -24.91 -6.80
C PRO A 89 10.24 -25.84 -7.70
N PRO A 90 10.42 -25.82 -9.04
CA PRO A 90 11.67 -25.43 -9.71
C PRO A 90 11.78 -23.98 -10.21
N GLN A 91 10.77 -23.13 -10.02
CA GLN A 91 10.73 -21.79 -10.62
C GLN A 91 11.65 -20.80 -9.88
N ASP A 92 11.53 -20.70 -8.55
CA ASP A 92 12.52 -20.02 -7.69
C ASP A 92 13.28 -21.05 -6.83
N HIS A 93 14.57 -20.76 -6.57
CA HIS A 93 15.49 -21.61 -5.80
C HIS A 93 16.09 -20.88 -4.59
N THR A 94 15.55 -19.73 -4.22
CA THR A 94 16.07 -18.82 -3.20
C THR A 94 15.26 -18.87 -1.92
N TYR A 95 13.92 -18.73 -2.00
CA TYR A 95 12.97 -18.89 -0.90
C TYR A 95 11.52 -18.83 -1.42
N VAL A 96 10.63 -19.64 -0.84
CA VAL A 96 9.18 -19.54 -1.09
C VAL A 96 8.58 -18.39 -0.28
N VAL A 97 8.86 -18.36 1.04
CA VAL A 97 8.33 -17.37 2.00
C VAL A 97 9.42 -16.95 3.00
N LYS A 98 9.35 -15.70 3.49
CA LYS A 98 10.12 -15.12 4.60
C LYS A 98 9.20 -14.33 5.52
N ASN A 99 9.12 -14.72 6.79
CA ASN A 99 8.41 -14.00 7.84
C ASN A 99 9.40 -13.16 8.67
N PHE A 100 9.12 -11.87 8.85
CA PHE A 100 9.95 -10.93 9.63
C PHE A 100 9.37 -10.63 11.04
N GLY A 101 8.24 -11.26 11.38
CA GLY A 101 7.49 -11.08 12.63
C GLY A 101 6.73 -9.75 12.69
N PHE A 102 5.99 -9.54 13.77
CA PHE A 102 5.38 -8.25 14.11
C PHE A 102 6.39 -7.30 14.76
N SER A 103 6.26 -6.01 14.48
CA SER A 103 7.03 -4.94 15.12
C SER A 103 6.24 -3.64 15.24
N SER A 104 6.40 -2.92 16.35
CA SER A 104 5.99 -1.51 16.51
C SER A 104 7.14 -0.53 16.20
N ASP A 105 8.37 -1.02 16.01
CA ASP A 105 9.49 -0.21 15.50
C ASP A 105 9.40 -0.13 13.98
N ILE A 106 8.88 0.98 13.48
CA ILE A 106 8.71 1.23 12.04
C ILE A 106 10.07 1.30 11.32
N SER A 107 11.14 1.72 12.01
CA SER A 107 12.51 1.73 11.48
C SER A 107 13.04 0.31 11.25
N LYS A 108 12.70 -0.67 12.10
CA LYS A 108 12.94 -2.10 11.82
C LYS A 108 12.19 -2.52 10.55
N VAL A 109 10.91 -2.18 10.44
CA VAL A 109 10.06 -2.61 9.31
C VAL A 109 10.54 -2.01 7.98
N GLN A 110 10.93 -0.73 7.97
CA GLN A 110 11.55 -0.09 6.81
C GLN A 110 12.86 -0.79 6.43
N LYS A 111 13.70 -1.15 7.42
CA LYS A 111 14.93 -1.89 7.18
C LYS A 111 14.66 -3.30 6.61
N ASP A 112 13.67 -4.01 7.14
CA ASP A 112 13.27 -5.33 6.67
C ASP A 112 12.76 -5.27 5.22
N LEU A 113 11.88 -4.32 4.90
CA LEU A 113 11.45 -4.01 3.52
C LEU A 113 12.65 -3.68 2.62
N SER A 114 13.60 -2.87 3.07
CA SER A 114 14.81 -2.52 2.31
C SER A 114 15.77 -3.68 2.05
N SER A 115 15.58 -4.82 2.71
CA SER A 115 16.31 -6.07 2.45
C SER A 115 15.71 -6.92 1.32
N LEU A 116 14.49 -6.59 0.88
CA LEU A 116 13.79 -7.27 -0.20
C LEU A 116 14.24 -6.74 -1.57
N TYR A 117 14.23 -7.61 -2.56
CA TYR A 117 14.47 -7.25 -3.96
C TYR A 117 13.66 -8.16 -4.89
N ALA A 118 13.21 -7.57 -5.99
CA ALA A 118 12.50 -8.27 -7.06
C ALA A 118 13.44 -9.20 -7.85
N SER A 119 13.18 -10.51 -7.81
CA SER A 119 13.71 -11.51 -8.76
C SER A 119 12.96 -12.84 -8.58
N GLY A 120 13.14 -13.80 -9.48
CA GLY A 120 12.39 -15.07 -9.40
C GLY A 120 10.97 -14.93 -9.93
N GLY A 121 10.14 -15.93 -9.63
CA GLY A 121 8.98 -16.30 -10.44
C GLY A 121 9.42 -17.11 -11.67
N GLY A 122 8.48 -17.80 -12.33
CA GLY A 122 8.80 -18.56 -13.55
C GLY A 122 7.66 -18.79 -14.52
N ASP A 123 6.55 -19.37 -14.05
CA ASP A 123 5.42 -19.76 -14.91
C ASP A 123 4.28 -18.74 -14.96
N GLY A 124 4.11 -17.92 -13.93
CA GLY A 124 3.29 -16.71 -13.92
C GLY A 124 2.41 -16.56 -12.68
N PRO A 125 1.70 -17.61 -12.25
CA PRO A 125 1.22 -17.73 -10.87
C PRO A 125 2.39 -17.85 -9.89
N GLU A 126 2.14 -17.62 -8.60
CA GLU A 126 3.19 -17.51 -7.58
C GLU A 126 2.74 -18.12 -6.24
N ALA A 127 3.65 -18.25 -5.26
CA ALA A 127 3.42 -18.91 -3.96
C ALA A 127 2.55 -18.11 -2.97
N VAL A 128 1.58 -17.35 -3.46
CA VAL A 128 0.63 -16.53 -2.70
C VAL A 128 -0.07 -17.35 -1.60
N THR A 129 -0.43 -18.60 -1.89
CA THR A 129 -1.08 -19.50 -0.92
C THR A 129 -0.19 -19.78 0.29
N ALA A 130 1.09 -20.08 0.09
CA ALA A 130 2.05 -20.29 1.16
C ALA A 130 2.24 -19.00 2.00
N ALA A 131 2.28 -17.85 1.34
CA ALA A 131 2.39 -16.55 1.99
C ALA A 131 1.18 -16.21 2.88
N LEU A 132 -0.04 -16.54 2.42
CA LEU A 132 -1.27 -16.39 3.19
C LEU A 132 -1.34 -17.38 4.37
N VAL A 133 -0.84 -18.62 4.22
CA VAL A 133 -0.72 -19.59 5.32
C VAL A 133 0.25 -19.11 6.40
N GLU A 134 1.38 -18.52 6.01
CA GLU A 134 2.34 -17.94 6.95
C GLU A 134 1.72 -16.75 7.70
N ALA A 135 1.11 -15.80 6.98
CA ALA A 135 0.42 -14.64 7.56
C ALA A 135 -0.71 -15.05 8.52
N LEU A 136 -1.50 -16.06 8.15
CA LEU A 136 -2.57 -16.65 8.97
C LEU A 136 -2.06 -17.17 10.33
N ASN A 137 -0.81 -17.64 10.41
CA ASN A 137 -0.22 -18.27 11.59
C ASN A 137 0.77 -17.38 12.37
N MET A 138 0.84 -16.08 12.04
CA MET A 138 1.58 -15.10 12.85
C MET A 138 0.99 -14.91 14.26
N ASP A 139 1.78 -14.32 15.16
CA ASP A 139 1.38 -13.99 16.54
C ASP A 139 0.37 -12.83 16.60
N TRP A 140 -0.88 -13.04 16.20
CA TRP A 140 -1.94 -12.02 16.23
C TRP A 140 -2.44 -11.73 17.65
N ARG A 141 -2.53 -10.46 18.05
CA ARG A 141 -3.14 -10.04 19.33
C ARG A 141 -4.64 -10.35 19.32
N GLU A 142 -5.14 -10.99 20.38
CA GLU A 142 -6.54 -11.39 20.49
C GLU A 142 -7.50 -10.20 20.32
N ASN A 143 -7.30 -9.13 21.09
CA ASN A 143 -8.14 -7.93 21.11
C ASN A 143 -7.86 -6.92 19.98
N ALA A 144 -6.86 -7.16 19.11
CA ALA A 144 -6.55 -6.24 18.01
C ALA A 144 -7.49 -6.44 16.82
N SER A 145 -7.74 -5.35 16.08
CA SER A 145 -8.18 -5.41 14.68
C SER A 145 -7.07 -6.07 13.85
N LYS A 146 -7.42 -6.97 12.93
CA LYS A 146 -6.44 -7.82 12.21
C LYS A 146 -6.60 -7.62 10.71
N MET A 147 -5.57 -7.08 10.07
CA MET A 147 -5.56 -6.82 8.63
C MET A 147 -4.36 -7.48 7.96
N VAL A 148 -4.61 -8.12 6.82
CA VAL A 148 -3.57 -8.43 5.82
C VAL A 148 -3.76 -7.51 4.62
N VAL A 149 -2.67 -6.93 4.13
CA VAL A 149 -2.58 -6.27 2.83
C VAL A 149 -1.65 -7.11 1.95
N LEU A 150 -2.22 -7.83 0.99
CA LEU A 150 -1.47 -8.54 -0.04
C LEU A 150 -1.17 -7.57 -1.20
N ILE A 151 0.07 -7.56 -1.70
CA ILE A 151 0.52 -6.74 -2.84
C ILE A 151 1.16 -7.70 -3.85
N ALA A 152 0.55 -7.87 -5.02
CA ALA A 152 1.03 -8.77 -6.08
C ALA A 152 0.45 -8.40 -7.47
N ASP A 153 1.12 -8.82 -8.56
CA ASP A 153 0.57 -8.83 -9.92
C ASP A 153 0.27 -10.24 -10.46
N ALA A 154 0.47 -11.28 -9.65
CA ALA A 154 0.24 -12.69 -9.98
C ALA A 154 -0.90 -13.33 -9.14
N PRO A 155 -1.58 -14.37 -9.66
CA PRO A 155 -2.46 -15.24 -8.88
C PRO A 155 -1.70 -16.33 -8.09
N PRO A 156 -2.32 -17.02 -7.12
CA PRO A 156 -1.82 -18.30 -6.64
C PRO A 156 -1.88 -19.39 -7.71
N HIS A 157 -0.97 -20.37 -7.60
CA HIS A 157 -1.05 -21.62 -8.34
C HIS A 157 -2.37 -22.38 -8.12
N GLY A 158 -2.75 -23.15 -9.13
CA GLY A 158 -3.88 -24.06 -9.11
C GLY A 158 -5.24 -23.41 -9.36
N ILE A 159 -5.34 -22.13 -9.73
CA ILE A 159 -6.63 -21.52 -10.14
C ILE A 159 -7.00 -21.83 -11.60
N GLY A 160 -6.15 -22.55 -12.34
CA GLY A 160 -6.36 -22.92 -13.75
C GLY A 160 -5.86 -21.87 -14.76
N GLU A 161 -4.79 -21.14 -14.43
CA GLU A 161 -4.15 -20.23 -15.39
C GLU A 161 -3.37 -20.98 -16.47
N TYR A 162 -3.26 -20.38 -17.66
CA TYR A 162 -2.45 -20.98 -18.72
C TYR A 162 -0.96 -20.79 -18.44
N GLY A 163 -0.25 -21.91 -18.26
CA GLY A 163 1.21 -21.95 -18.08
C GLY A 163 1.66 -22.45 -16.71
N ASP A 164 0.76 -22.46 -15.72
CA ASP A 164 1.00 -22.85 -14.33
C ASP A 164 1.74 -24.20 -14.21
N GLY A 165 2.92 -24.19 -13.62
CA GLY A 165 3.74 -25.38 -13.35
C GLY A 165 3.23 -26.20 -12.17
N PHE A 166 2.30 -25.65 -11.38
CA PHE A 166 1.67 -26.30 -10.23
C PHE A 166 0.13 -26.25 -10.35
N ASP A 167 -0.39 -26.55 -11.56
CA ASP A 167 -1.82 -26.52 -11.89
C ASP A 167 -2.72 -27.40 -10.99
N ASP A 168 -2.18 -28.38 -10.27
CA ASP A 168 -2.93 -29.17 -9.26
C ASP A 168 -3.19 -28.42 -7.93
N GLY A 169 -2.49 -27.30 -7.67
CA GLY A 169 -2.56 -26.53 -6.42
C GLY A 169 -1.18 -26.18 -5.85
N SER A 170 -1.17 -25.42 -4.74
CA SER A 170 0.08 -25.10 -4.04
C SER A 170 0.79 -26.39 -3.58
N PRO A 171 2.10 -26.55 -3.87
CA PRO A 171 2.90 -27.72 -3.47
C PRO A 171 2.88 -28.05 -1.97
N ASP A 172 2.59 -27.06 -1.11
CA ASP A 172 2.49 -27.24 0.34
C ASP A 172 1.19 -27.94 0.78
N GLY A 173 0.27 -28.20 -0.16
CA GLY A 173 -0.99 -28.93 0.08
C GLY A 173 -2.13 -28.08 0.66
N TYR A 174 -1.98 -26.76 0.73
CA TYR A 174 -3.00 -25.83 1.20
C TYR A 174 -3.87 -25.30 0.06
N ASP A 175 -5.16 -25.14 0.34
CA ASP A 175 -6.14 -24.51 -0.57
C ASP A 175 -6.39 -23.05 -0.15
N PRO A 176 -6.22 -22.06 -1.05
CA PRO A 176 -6.32 -20.65 -0.66
C PRO A 176 -7.76 -20.18 -0.37
N LEU A 177 -8.81 -20.86 -0.86
CA LEU A 177 -10.20 -20.56 -0.49
C LEU A 177 -10.47 -21.02 0.95
N GLN A 178 -9.89 -22.17 1.35
CA GLN A 178 -9.93 -22.64 2.74
C GLN A 178 -9.13 -21.72 3.67
N VAL A 179 -7.94 -21.28 3.24
CA VAL A 179 -7.13 -20.29 3.97
C VAL A 179 -7.89 -18.98 4.16
N ALA A 180 -8.55 -18.45 3.12
CA ALA A 180 -9.37 -17.23 3.22
C ALA A 180 -10.53 -17.37 4.23
N ARG A 181 -11.23 -18.52 4.25
CA ARG A 181 -12.29 -18.80 5.23
C ARG A 181 -11.74 -18.95 6.66
N LEU A 182 -10.53 -19.49 6.81
CA LEU A 182 -9.84 -19.61 8.10
C LEU A 182 -9.27 -18.26 8.59
N MET A 183 -8.89 -17.35 7.69
CA MET A 183 -8.60 -15.95 8.01
C MET A 183 -9.86 -15.25 8.50
N ALA A 184 -10.98 -15.39 7.79
CA ALA A 184 -12.26 -14.79 8.14
C ALA A 184 -12.76 -15.23 9.54
N SER A 185 -12.70 -16.53 9.86
CA SER A 185 -13.09 -17.05 11.19
C SER A 185 -12.11 -16.69 12.32
N ARG A 186 -10.84 -16.38 12.00
CA ARG A 186 -9.90 -15.73 12.93
C ARG A 186 -10.11 -14.22 13.05
N GLY A 187 -11.03 -13.64 12.27
CA GLY A 187 -11.33 -12.20 12.24
C GLY A 187 -10.28 -11.37 11.50
N ILE A 188 -9.50 -11.98 10.60
CA ILE A 188 -8.45 -11.36 9.80
C ILE A 188 -9.03 -10.93 8.45
N THR A 189 -9.10 -9.62 8.22
CA THR A 189 -9.59 -9.04 6.95
C THR A 189 -8.47 -9.01 5.91
N LEU A 190 -8.68 -9.55 4.70
CA LEU A 190 -7.71 -9.51 3.61
C LEU A 190 -8.07 -8.40 2.60
N PHE A 191 -7.21 -7.40 2.50
CA PHE A 191 -7.20 -6.43 1.41
C PHE A 191 -6.17 -6.85 0.36
N PHE A 192 -6.52 -6.74 -0.92
CA PHE A 192 -5.61 -7.04 -2.01
C PHE A 192 -5.34 -5.80 -2.85
N VAL A 193 -4.09 -5.36 -2.86
CA VAL A 193 -3.58 -4.35 -3.79
C VAL A 193 -3.19 -5.07 -5.07
N ALA A 194 -4.03 -4.88 -6.09
CA ALA A 194 -3.86 -5.47 -7.41
C ALA A 194 -2.94 -4.60 -8.27
N CYS A 195 -1.72 -5.09 -8.50
CA CYS A 195 -0.71 -4.40 -9.29
C CYS A 195 -1.02 -4.53 -10.80
N GLU A 196 -1.59 -3.49 -11.39
CA GLU A 196 -2.10 -3.49 -12.76
C GLU A 196 -1.16 -2.71 -13.70
N PRO A 197 -1.08 -3.03 -15.01
CA PRO A 197 -1.99 -3.86 -15.80
C PRO A 197 -1.62 -5.35 -15.91
N ALA A 198 -0.66 -5.83 -15.11
CA ALA A 198 -0.13 -7.18 -15.25
C ALA A 198 -1.12 -8.26 -14.75
N LEU A 199 -1.76 -8.03 -13.60
CA LEU A 199 -2.76 -8.95 -13.04
C LEU A 199 -3.90 -9.27 -14.01
N SER A 200 -4.45 -8.27 -14.72
CA SER A 200 -5.50 -8.49 -15.71
C SER A 200 -5.03 -9.16 -17.01
N GLY A 201 -3.75 -9.52 -17.13
CA GLY A 201 -3.27 -10.46 -18.14
C GLY A 201 -3.72 -11.90 -17.89
N TYR A 202 -4.00 -12.24 -16.63
CA TYR A 202 -4.44 -13.56 -16.19
C TYR A 202 -5.94 -13.78 -16.38
N GLN A 203 -6.33 -15.03 -16.62
CA GLN A 203 -7.66 -15.40 -17.07
C GLN A 203 -8.70 -15.42 -15.94
N PHE A 204 -8.29 -15.72 -14.70
CA PHE A 204 -9.15 -15.87 -13.54
C PHE A 204 -8.69 -15.05 -12.31
N ALA A 205 -7.42 -14.64 -12.25
CA ALA A 205 -6.83 -13.91 -11.10
C ALA A 205 -7.71 -12.79 -10.51
N THR A 206 -8.21 -11.86 -11.33
CA THR A 206 -9.09 -10.76 -10.88
C THR A 206 -10.37 -11.25 -10.18
N ASP A 207 -10.95 -12.36 -10.66
CA ASP A 207 -12.20 -12.91 -10.12
C ASP A 207 -11.93 -13.71 -8.83
N PHE A 208 -10.83 -14.46 -8.81
CA PHE A 208 -10.33 -15.15 -7.61
C PHE A 208 -10.05 -14.18 -6.47
N TYR A 209 -9.33 -13.08 -6.74
CA TYR A 209 -8.98 -12.12 -5.69
C TYR A 209 -10.18 -11.37 -5.13
N LYS A 210 -11.15 -10.97 -5.99
CA LYS A 210 -12.45 -10.46 -5.54
C LYS A 210 -13.13 -11.42 -4.56
N ALA A 211 -13.16 -12.73 -4.88
CA ALA A 211 -13.78 -13.73 -4.02
C ALA A 211 -13.10 -13.85 -2.64
N ILE A 212 -11.76 -14.00 -2.57
CA ILE A 212 -11.09 -14.16 -1.26
C ILE A 212 -11.09 -12.87 -0.41
N THR A 213 -11.10 -11.68 -1.04
CA THR A 213 -11.32 -10.42 -0.31
C THR A 213 -12.77 -10.33 0.20
N GLY A 214 -13.75 -10.79 -0.60
CA GLY A 214 -15.17 -10.84 -0.20
C GLY A 214 -15.42 -11.78 0.97
N ILE A 215 -14.86 -13.02 0.92
CA ILE A 215 -14.93 -14.02 2.00
C ILE A 215 -14.48 -13.44 3.35
N THR A 216 -13.45 -12.59 3.34
CA THR A 216 -12.85 -11.99 4.56
C THR A 216 -13.42 -10.61 4.93
N SER A 217 -14.43 -10.11 4.23
CA SER A 217 -14.95 -8.73 4.35
C SER A 217 -13.95 -7.60 4.03
N GLY A 218 -12.87 -7.90 3.30
CA GLY A 218 -11.93 -6.91 2.78
C GLY A 218 -12.33 -6.33 1.43
N LEU A 219 -11.35 -5.78 0.69
CA LEU A 219 -11.55 -5.20 -0.65
C LEU A 219 -10.36 -5.51 -1.58
N MET A 220 -10.66 -5.59 -2.87
CA MET A 220 -9.67 -5.54 -3.96
C MET A 220 -9.49 -4.10 -4.45
N LEU A 221 -8.24 -3.66 -4.57
CA LEU A 221 -7.83 -2.28 -4.83
C LEU A 221 -6.92 -2.25 -6.09
N PRO A 222 -7.47 -1.98 -7.28
CA PRO A 222 -6.67 -1.92 -8.51
C PRO A 222 -5.77 -0.69 -8.50
N LEU A 223 -4.45 -0.87 -8.53
CA LEU A 223 -3.49 0.22 -8.64
C LEU A 223 -2.75 0.18 -9.97
N THR A 224 -2.84 1.29 -10.70
CA THR A 224 -2.18 1.48 -12.00
C THR A 224 -0.76 2.05 -11.88
N THR A 225 -0.38 2.56 -10.70
CA THR A 225 0.99 2.97 -10.34
C THR A 225 1.30 2.64 -8.89
N ALA A 226 2.59 2.47 -8.57
CA ALA A 226 3.06 2.21 -7.21
C ALA A 226 2.99 3.45 -6.29
N ASP A 227 2.77 4.65 -6.82
CA ASP A 227 2.70 5.89 -6.03
C ASP A 227 1.37 5.99 -5.25
N LEU A 228 0.30 5.40 -5.80
CA LEU A 228 -1.03 5.35 -5.17
C LEU A 228 -1.10 4.39 -3.96
N LEU A 229 -0.08 3.56 -3.76
CA LEU A 229 0.02 2.51 -2.75
C LEU A 229 -0.23 3.04 -1.32
N THR A 230 0.40 4.17 -0.98
CA THR A 230 0.26 4.85 0.32
C THR A 230 -1.20 5.17 0.63
N HIS A 231 -1.90 5.78 -0.31
CA HIS A 231 -3.27 6.27 -0.14
C HIS A 231 -4.26 5.09 -0.03
N ALA A 232 -4.08 4.06 -0.85
CA ALA A 232 -4.92 2.86 -0.81
C ALA A 232 -4.78 2.08 0.51
N ILE A 233 -3.56 1.93 1.03
CA ILE A 233 -3.31 1.26 2.32
C ILE A 233 -3.89 2.07 3.47
N VAL A 234 -3.54 3.36 3.58
CA VAL A 234 -4.00 4.22 4.68
C VAL A 234 -5.53 4.31 4.69
N GLY A 235 -6.15 4.52 3.53
CA GLY A 235 -7.61 4.55 3.43
C GLY A 235 -8.27 3.24 3.90
N SER A 236 -7.74 2.09 3.45
CA SER A 236 -8.28 0.77 3.78
C SER A 236 -8.18 0.46 5.28
N VAL A 237 -7.05 0.83 5.89
CA VAL A 237 -6.85 0.73 7.34
C VAL A 237 -7.88 1.56 8.11
N LEU A 238 -8.10 2.81 7.69
CA LEU A 238 -9.02 3.71 8.39
C LEU A 238 -10.48 3.29 8.21
N GLU A 239 -10.87 2.82 7.02
CA GLU A 239 -12.17 2.21 6.76
C GLU A 239 -12.38 0.96 7.65
N ASN A 240 -11.42 0.03 7.69
CA ASN A 240 -11.52 -1.17 8.52
C ASN A 240 -11.61 -0.84 10.02
N LEU A 241 -10.88 0.15 10.53
CA LEU A 241 -10.96 0.57 11.94
C LEU A 241 -12.32 1.20 12.31
N ASP A 242 -13.06 1.76 11.35
CA ASP A 242 -14.44 2.21 11.54
C ASP A 242 -15.46 1.06 11.37
N MET A 243 -15.19 0.09 10.48
CA MET A 243 -15.98 -1.13 10.38
C MET A 243 -15.91 -2.00 11.65
N GLU A 244 -14.71 -2.17 12.23
CA GLU A 244 -14.49 -2.93 13.46
C GLU A 244 -15.24 -2.34 14.65
N ARG A 245 -15.38 -1.00 14.74
CA ARG A 245 -16.25 -0.36 15.75
C ARG A 245 -17.69 -0.88 15.60
N LEU A 246 -18.24 -0.84 14.40
CA LEU A 246 -19.63 -1.22 14.14
C LEU A 246 -19.85 -2.73 14.33
N VAL A 247 -18.90 -3.57 13.88
CA VAL A 247 -18.95 -5.03 14.10
C VAL A 247 -18.94 -5.37 15.60
N ASN A 248 -18.13 -4.67 16.40
CA ASN A 248 -18.13 -4.89 17.85
C ASN A 248 -19.39 -4.34 18.55
N GLU A 249 -20.09 -3.38 17.95
CA GLU A 249 -21.31 -2.78 18.49
C GLU A 249 -22.59 -3.58 18.15
N VAL A 250 -22.77 -3.98 16.89
CA VAL A 250 -23.99 -4.66 16.40
C VAL A 250 -23.81 -6.15 16.11
N GLY A 251 -22.56 -6.64 16.01
CA GLY A 251 -22.25 -7.92 15.39
C GLY A 251 -22.88 -9.13 16.07
N ALA A 252 -22.99 -9.13 17.40
CA ALA A 252 -23.66 -10.21 18.13
C ALA A 252 -25.16 -10.36 17.74
N ALA A 253 -25.87 -9.24 17.56
CA ALA A 253 -27.28 -9.24 17.16
C ALA A 253 -27.44 -9.60 15.67
N VAL A 254 -26.49 -9.19 14.82
CA VAL A 254 -26.45 -9.52 13.39
C VAL A 254 -26.15 -11.01 13.17
N ALA A 255 -25.17 -11.56 13.91
CA ALA A 255 -24.82 -12.98 13.88
C ALA A 255 -25.97 -13.86 14.36
N GLN A 256 -26.68 -13.49 15.43
CA GLN A 256 -27.84 -14.22 15.93
C GLN A 256 -28.96 -14.35 14.88
N ARG A 257 -29.14 -13.34 14.02
CA ARG A 257 -30.10 -13.40 12.91
C ARG A 257 -29.64 -14.34 11.80
N ILE A 258 -28.40 -14.18 11.33
CA ILE A 258 -27.86 -14.96 10.22
C ILE A 258 -27.74 -16.45 10.60
N LEU A 259 -27.16 -16.75 11.76
CA LEU A 259 -26.87 -18.12 12.20
C LEU A 259 -28.01 -18.76 13.01
N GLY A 260 -28.66 -17.99 13.88
CA GLY A 260 -29.69 -18.50 14.79
C GLY A 260 -31.10 -18.50 14.21
N ASN A 261 -31.45 -17.49 13.41
CA ASN A 261 -32.74 -17.43 12.71
C ASN A 261 -32.67 -17.97 11.26
N ASN A 262 -31.46 -18.29 10.76
CA ASN A 262 -31.21 -18.68 9.37
C ASN A 262 -31.69 -17.62 8.35
N GLU A 263 -31.47 -16.34 8.66
CA GLU A 263 -31.79 -15.21 7.77
C GLU A 263 -30.69 -14.98 6.71
N SER A 264 -31.06 -14.54 5.52
CA SER A 264 -30.13 -14.22 4.44
C SER A 264 -29.21 -13.05 4.80
N VAL A 265 -27.90 -13.21 4.56
CA VAL A 265 -26.89 -12.16 4.81
C VAL A 265 -27.24 -10.86 4.08
N ASP A 266 -27.72 -10.94 2.83
CA ASP A 266 -28.10 -9.76 2.04
C ASP A 266 -29.33 -9.03 2.61
N ASP A 267 -30.29 -9.76 3.19
CA ASP A 267 -31.51 -9.14 3.74
C ASP A 267 -31.24 -8.53 5.12
N VAL A 268 -30.44 -9.20 5.95
CA VAL A 268 -29.92 -8.62 7.20
C VAL A 268 -29.02 -7.41 6.91
N ALA A 269 -28.23 -7.42 5.83
CA ALA A 269 -27.40 -6.30 5.40
C ALA A 269 -28.21 -5.08 4.94
N LYS A 270 -29.33 -5.27 4.21
CA LYS A 270 -30.24 -4.18 3.80
C LYS A 270 -30.84 -3.50 5.02
N GLU A 271 -31.41 -4.27 5.95
CA GLU A 271 -32.03 -3.70 7.16
C GLU A 271 -30.99 -3.07 8.09
N LEU A 272 -29.78 -3.65 8.16
CA LEU A 272 -28.66 -3.04 8.88
C LEU A 272 -28.24 -1.70 8.27
N HIS A 273 -28.12 -1.62 6.94
CA HIS A 273 -27.84 -0.37 6.21
C HIS A 273 -28.91 0.70 6.52
N GLU A 274 -30.20 0.37 6.42
CA GLU A 274 -31.30 1.28 6.78
C GLU A 274 -31.20 1.77 8.24
N ARG A 275 -30.93 0.86 9.20
CA ARG A 275 -30.76 1.19 10.62
C ARG A 275 -29.56 2.10 10.89
N LEU A 276 -28.45 1.91 10.19
CA LEU A 276 -27.23 2.72 10.36
C LEU A 276 -27.35 4.08 9.64
N LEU A 277 -28.07 4.15 8.51
CA LEU A 277 -28.45 5.42 7.89
C LEU A 277 -29.37 6.25 8.80
N LEU A 278 -30.36 5.62 9.45
CA LEU A 278 -31.24 6.30 10.43
C LEU A 278 -30.50 6.79 11.69
N ARG A 279 -29.31 6.24 11.98
CA ARG A 279 -28.38 6.73 13.03
C ARG A 279 -27.45 7.85 12.55
N ASN A 280 -27.41 8.14 11.24
CA ASN A 280 -26.43 9.01 10.58
C ASN A 280 -24.97 8.52 10.78
N GLU A 281 -24.73 7.22 10.71
CA GLU A 281 -23.37 6.67 10.81
C GLU A 281 -22.56 6.99 9.53
N SER A 282 -21.53 7.81 9.68
CA SER A 282 -20.47 7.98 8.68
C SER A 282 -19.39 6.91 8.82
N THR A 283 -18.72 6.64 7.70
CA THR A 283 -17.51 5.80 7.65
C THR A 283 -16.53 6.40 6.67
N LYS A 284 -15.23 6.37 7.00
CA LYS A 284 -14.21 6.64 5.99
C LYS A 284 -14.24 5.54 4.93
N LYS A 285 -14.14 5.93 3.66
CA LYS A 285 -14.23 5.05 2.50
C LYS A 285 -13.11 5.35 1.52
N VAL A 286 -12.46 4.31 1.01
CA VAL A 286 -11.53 4.45 -0.12
C VAL A 286 -12.31 4.55 -1.41
N VAL A 287 -12.18 5.67 -2.13
CA VAL A 287 -12.73 5.86 -3.46
C VAL A 287 -11.59 5.73 -4.46
N ILE A 288 -11.48 4.55 -5.05
CA ILE A 288 -10.60 4.25 -6.18
C ILE A 288 -11.47 4.11 -7.43
N GLU A 289 -11.08 4.75 -8.53
CA GLU A 289 -11.75 4.48 -9.81
C GLU A 289 -11.54 3.02 -10.24
N SER A 290 -12.64 2.29 -10.43
CA SER A 290 -12.61 0.94 -10.98
C SER A 290 -12.16 0.98 -12.44
N ILE A 291 -10.95 0.49 -12.70
CA ILE A 291 -10.47 0.22 -14.05
C ILE A 291 -11.10 -1.04 -14.65
N TYR A 292 -11.87 -1.81 -13.88
CA TYR A 292 -12.48 -3.07 -14.31
C TYR A 292 -13.87 -2.87 -14.93
N LYS A 293 -14.08 -3.54 -16.05
CA LYS A 293 -15.40 -3.76 -16.64
C LYS A 293 -16.07 -4.96 -15.96
N GLU A 294 -17.33 -4.83 -15.59
CA GLU A 294 -18.15 -5.95 -15.14
C GLU A 294 -18.60 -6.82 -16.32
N SER A 295 -18.62 -8.13 -16.13
CA SER A 295 -19.15 -9.10 -17.09
C SER A 295 -19.84 -10.25 -16.36
N GLU A 296 -20.79 -10.92 -17.03
CA GLU A 296 -21.52 -12.05 -16.46
C GLU A 296 -20.59 -13.22 -16.10
N GLU A 297 -19.51 -13.41 -16.86
CA GLU A 297 -18.48 -14.41 -16.56
C GLU A 297 -17.65 -14.04 -15.32
N SER A 298 -17.27 -12.77 -15.16
CA SER A 298 -16.55 -12.30 -13.96
C SER A 298 -17.40 -12.46 -12.71
N ILE A 299 -18.68 -12.06 -12.76
CA ILE A 299 -19.63 -12.22 -11.64
C ILE A 299 -19.84 -13.71 -11.32
N HIS A 300 -20.03 -14.55 -12.35
CA HIS A 300 -20.16 -16.00 -12.18
C HIS A 300 -18.90 -16.62 -11.54
N ASN A 301 -17.70 -16.24 -11.99
CA ASN A 301 -16.44 -16.74 -11.43
C ASN A 301 -16.25 -16.34 -9.96
N VAL A 302 -16.54 -15.08 -9.61
CA VAL A 302 -16.49 -14.61 -8.22
C VAL A 302 -17.42 -15.43 -7.33
N ASN A 303 -18.64 -15.70 -7.77
CA ASN A 303 -19.59 -16.52 -7.02
C ASN A 303 -19.09 -17.96 -6.87
N VAL A 304 -18.60 -18.59 -7.95
CA VAL A 304 -18.03 -19.95 -7.92
C VAL A 304 -16.87 -20.05 -6.94
N PHE A 305 -15.91 -19.12 -6.94
CA PHE A 305 -14.81 -19.11 -5.96
C PHE A 305 -15.29 -18.81 -4.53
N THR A 306 -16.35 -18.02 -4.36
CA THR A 306 -16.91 -17.67 -3.04
C THR A 306 -17.65 -18.85 -2.40
N GLU A 307 -18.38 -19.63 -3.21
CA GLU A 307 -19.22 -20.75 -2.77
C GLU A 307 -18.46 -22.08 -2.68
N ALA A 308 -17.55 -22.37 -3.63
CA ALA A 308 -16.87 -23.67 -3.69
C ALA A 308 -15.90 -23.88 -2.51
N PRO A 309 -15.93 -25.05 -1.82
CA PRO A 309 -15.11 -25.30 -0.63
C PRO A 309 -13.62 -25.51 -0.95
N SER A 310 -13.27 -25.73 -2.22
CA SER A 310 -11.91 -25.94 -2.72
C SER A 310 -11.75 -25.44 -4.17
N LEU A 311 -10.52 -25.17 -4.60
CA LEU A 311 -10.18 -24.86 -5.99
C LEU A 311 -10.51 -26.02 -6.93
N SER A 312 -10.32 -27.27 -6.51
CA SER A 312 -10.62 -28.44 -7.34
C SER A 312 -12.12 -28.59 -7.65
N GLU A 313 -12.99 -28.11 -6.78
CA GLU A 313 -14.45 -27.98 -7.02
C GLU A 313 -14.82 -26.69 -7.77
N ALA A 314 -14.07 -25.59 -7.59
CA ALA A 314 -14.31 -24.34 -8.29
C ALA A 314 -13.99 -24.42 -9.80
N ARG A 315 -12.81 -24.94 -10.15
CA ARG A 315 -12.24 -24.90 -11.52
C ARG A 315 -13.15 -25.46 -12.62
N PRO A 316 -13.84 -26.61 -12.46
CA PRO A 316 -14.72 -27.16 -13.50
C PRO A 316 -15.91 -26.26 -13.85
N HIS A 317 -16.19 -25.23 -13.04
CA HIS A 317 -17.31 -24.32 -13.21
C HIS A 317 -16.92 -22.92 -13.64
N LEU A 318 -15.62 -22.61 -13.76
CA LEU A 318 -15.13 -21.29 -14.19
C LEU A 318 -15.42 -21.01 -15.68
N ARG A 319 -15.67 -19.75 -16.00
CA ARG A 319 -15.98 -19.25 -17.35
C ARG A 319 -14.90 -18.31 -17.84
N ARG A 320 -14.49 -18.48 -19.09
CA ARG A 320 -13.49 -17.63 -19.73
C ARG A 320 -14.07 -16.23 -20.01
N VAL A 321 -13.64 -15.22 -19.25
CA VAL A 321 -13.94 -13.80 -19.56
C VAL A 321 -13.37 -13.46 -20.93
N GLN A 322 -14.20 -12.90 -21.82
CA GLN A 322 -13.82 -12.64 -23.22
C GLN A 322 -13.33 -11.20 -23.44
N GLY A 323 -12.19 -11.07 -24.12
CA GLY A 323 -11.61 -9.77 -24.47
C GLY A 323 -10.90 -9.09 -23.30
N THR A 324 -11.05 -7.78 -23.19
CA THR A 324 -10.39 -6.95 -22.16
C THR A 324 -11.19 -6.93 -20.85
N ARG A 325 -10.51 -7.14 -19.72
CA ARG A 325 -11.05 -6.90 -18.37
C ARG A 325 -11.17 -5.41 -18.03
N PHE A 326 -10.49 -4.52 -18.76
CA PHE A 326 -10.47 -3.09 -18.47
C PHE A 326 -11.65 -2.31 -19.08
N THR A 327 -12.02 -1.20 -18.45
CA THR A 327 -12.94 -0.19 -18.99
C THR A 327 -12.36 0.57 -20.19
N ASP A 328 -13.23 1.02 -21.09
CA ASP A 328 -12.81 1.81 -22.27
C ASP A 328 -12.12 3.13 -21.88
N LYS A 329 -12.52 3.75 -20.76
CA LYS A 329 -11.86 4.96 -20.21
C LYS A 329 -10.40 4.69 -19.84
N TYR A 330 -10.12 3.60 -19.10
CA TYR A 330 -8.74 3.23 -18.76
C TYR A 330 -7.91 2.94 -20.01
N LEU A 331 -8.47 2.21 -20.98
CA LEU A 331 -7.77 1.89 -22.23
C LEU A 331 -7.45 3.15 -23.05
N GLN A 332 -8.36 4.13 -23.08
CA GLN A 332 -8.14 5.43 -23.73
C GLN A 332 -7.06 6.25 -23.03
N ALA A 333 -7.09 6.35 -21.69
CA ALA A 333 -6.06 7.04 -20.90
C ALA A 333 -4.67 6.39 -21.05
N ARG A 334 -4.59 5.06 -21.01
CA ARG A 334 -3.34 4.33 -21.29
C ARG A 334 -2.83 4.57 -22.71
N ALA A 335 -3.73 4.70 -23.69
CA ALA A 335 -3.39 4.99 -25.08
C ALA A 335 -2.96 6.45 -25.32
N SER A 336 -3.49 7.43 -24.59
CA SER A 336 -3.05 8.83 -24.69
C SER A 336 -1.64 9.01 -24.10
N LEU A 337 -1.40 8.49 -22.89
CA LEU A 337 -0.07 8.49 -22.24
C LEU A 337 1.02 7.84 -23.12
N SER A 338 0.69 6.71 -23.74
CA SER A 338 1.57 6.02 -24.71
C SER A 338 1.80 6.83 -25.99
N ARG A 339 0.84 7.63 -26.46
CA ARG A 339 1.01 8.50 -27.64
C ARG A 339 1.85 9.73 -27.35
N SER A 340 1.71 10.36 -26.18
CA SER A 340 2.48 11.53 -25.79
C SER A 340 4.01 11.27 -25.81
N SER A 341 4.42 10.06 -25.43
CA SER A 341 5.82 9.61 -25.43
C SER A 341 6.43 9.35 -26.83
N TYR A 342 5.63 9.29 -27.90
CA TYR A 342 6.10 9.12 -29.29
C TYR A 342 6.02 10.39 -30.15
N SER A 343 5.87 11.57 -29.53
CA SER A 343 5.78 12.87 -30.22
C SER A 343 7.09 13.40 -30.82
N TYR A 344 8.08 12.54 -31.10
CA TYR A 344 9.26 12.89 -31.91
C TYR A 344 9.01 12.60 -33.39
N SER A 345 8.35 13.54 -34.07
CA SER A 345 8.29 13.54 -35.54
C SER A 345 9.71 13.72 -36.12
N PRO A 346 10.27 12.75 -36.87
CA PRO A 346 11.56 12.94 -37.52
C PRO A 346 11.41 14.06 -38.56
N ALA A 347 12.21 15.12 -38.43
CA ALA A 347 12.20 16.21 -39.39
C ALA A 347 12.57 15.68 -40.78
N THR A 348 11.60 15.62 -41.69
CA THR A 348 11.81 15.12 -43.05
C THR A 348 12.79 16.06 -43.76
N PRO A 349 13.94 15.57 -44.25
CA PRO A 349 14.96 16.43 -44.82
C PRO A 349 14.40 17.15 -46.07
N PRO A 350 14.70 18.45 -46.26
CA PRO A 350 14.12 19.23 -47.35
C PRO A 350 14.51 18.63 -48.71
N ARG A 351 13.48 18.38 -49.54
CA ARG A 351 13.60 17.72 -50.84
C ARG A 351 14.60 18.43 -51.74
N SER A 352 15.68 17.73 -52.11
CA SER A 352 16.74 18.27 -52.95
C SER A 352 16.23 18.71 -54.33
N PRO A 353 16.68 19.86 -54.88
CA PRO A 353 16.32 20.27 -56.23
C PRO A 353 16.98 19.37 -57.30
N PRO A 354 16.37 19.21 -58.49
CA PRO A 354 16.88 18.32 -59.53
C PRO A 354 18.22 18.79 -60.12
N SER A 355 19.10 17.83 -60.39
CA SER A 355 20.46 18.08 -60.90
C SER A 355 20.48 18.56 -62.36
N LYS A 356 21.31 19.58 -62.64
CA LYS A 356 21.73 19.91 -64.01
C LYS A 356 22.98 19.08 -64.38
N PRO A 357 23.15 18.69 -65.66
CA PRO A 357 24.30 17.91 -66.10
C PRO A 357 25.59 18.75 -66.13
N ALA A 358 26.73 18.12 -65.88
CA ALA A 358 28.04 18.76 -65.82
C ALA A 358 28.81 18.74 -67.15
N PRO A 359 29.50 19.83 -67.54
CA PRO A 359 30.59 19.80 -68.52
C PRO A 359 31.94 19.42 -67.88
N ARG A 360 32.97 19.20 -68.71
CA ARG A 360 34.25 18.57 -68.32
C ARG A 360 35.34 19.59 -67.92
N SER A 361 36.29 19.14 -67.11
CA SER A 361 37.56 19.83 -66.80
C SER A 361 38.57 19.76 -67.98
N PRO A 362 39.66 20.57 -67.96
CA PRO A 362 40.94 20.01 -67.45
C PRO A 362 41.98 21.00 -66.84
N THR A 363 42.88 20.43 -66.01
CA THR A 363 44.34 20.69 -65.83
C THR A 363 44.96 22.00 -65.26
N LEU A 364 45.80 21.80 -64.22
CA LEU A 364 47.16 22.39 -63.96
C LEU A 364 47.26 23.89 -63.52
N SER A 365 48.27 24.39 -62.76
CA SER A 365 49.50 23.85 -62.10
C SER A 365 50.09 24.80 -61.01
N ALA A 366 51.21 24.39 -60.37
CA ALA A 366 52.28 25.21 -59.73
C ALA A 366 52.12 25.71 -58.25
N SER A 367 53.19 26.34 -57.72
CA SER A 367 53.60 26.37 -56.29
C SER A 367 53.98 27.79 -55.76
N PRO A 368 54.15 28.03 -54.43
CA PRO A 368 54.10 29.38 -53.80
C PRO A 368 55.46 30.07 -53.52
N PRO A 369 55.49 31.39 -53.22
CA PRO A 369 56.16 31.86 -51.98
C PRO A 369 55.72 33.20 -51.31
N ARG A 370 55.81 33.23 -49.95
CA ARG A 370 56.24 34.30 -48.99
C ARG A 370 55.95 35.82 -49.16
N LYS A 371 55.61 36.46 -48.01
CA LYS A 371 55.98 37.82 -47.45
C LYS A 371 54.78 38.76 -47.09
N VAL A 372 54.85 39.72 -46.14
CA VAL A 372 55.55 39.85 -44.83
C VAL A 372 55.09 41.14 -44.08
N VAL A 373 54.84 41.09 -42.75
CA VAL A 373 54.82 42.22 -41.76
C VAL A 373 53.71 43.31 -41.96
N THR A 374 53.16 44.01 -40.95
CA THR A 374 53.48 44.20 -39.50
C THR A 374 52.35 43.62 -38.57
N ASP A 375 51.78 44.16 -37.46
CA ASP A 375 51.92 45.41 -36.66
C ASP A 375 51.54 45.26 -35.15
N PHE A 376 51.58 46.36 -34.38
CA PHE A 376 51.36 46.50 -32.92
C PHE A 376 49.84 46.63 -32.55
N ALA A 377 49.30 46.07 -31.45
CA ALA A 377 49.52 46.28 -29.99
C ALA A 377 48.76 47.52 -29.41
N ALA A 378 48.46 47.70 -28.11
CA ALA A 378 48.77 46.94 -26.89
C ALA A 378 47.88 47.37 -25.68
N PHE A 379 47.64 46.49 -24.68
CA PHE A 379 47.22 46.76 -23.26
C PHE A 379 45.93 47.59 -22.99
N GLY A 380 45.26 47.53 -21.83
CA GLY A 380 45.42 46.67 -20.63
C GLY A 380 44.42 47.07 -19.51
N ALA A 381 44.09 46.14 -18.60
CA ALA A 381 43.33 46.42 -17.35
C ALA A 381 44.29 46.92 -16.23
N PRO A 382 43.85 47.48 -15.05
CA PRO A 382 42.96 46.79 -14.10
C PRO A 382 42.13 47.61 -13.04
N LYS A 383 41.26 46.87 -12.32
CA LYS A 383 40.95 46.90 -10.86
C LYS A 383 40.61 48.20 -10.05
N ASN A 384 39.50 48.07 -9.33
CA ASN A 384 39.25 48.39 -7.91
C ASN A 384 39.48 49.82 -7.34
N ALA A 385 38.38 50.48 -6.95
CA ALA A 385 38.29 51.33 -5.75
C ALA A 385 36.84 51.37 -5.22
N SER A 386 36.64 51.83 -3.98
CA SER A 386 35.33 52.03 -3.30
C SER A 386 35.37 53.37 -2.53
N VAL A 387 34.43 53.59 -1.59
CA VAL A 387 34.46 54.54 -0.45
C VAL A 387 33.77 55.92 -0.62
N PHE A 388 32.57 56.01 0.00
CA PHE A 388 31.96 57.15 0.75
C PHE A 388 31.29 58.37 0.05
N GLY A 389 30.28 58.90 0.76
CA GLY A 389 29.71 60.26 0.64
C GLY A 389 28.42 60.38 -0.18
N THR A 390 27.36 61.09 0.24
CA THR A 390 27.07 61.78 1.53
C THR A 390 25.54 61.88 1.71
N ALA A 391 25.04 62.04 2.93
CA ALA A 391 23.59 62.10 3.23
C ALA A 391 22.99 63.51 3.23
N VAL A 392 21.68 63.60 3.04
CA VAL A 392 20.79 64.67 3.54
C VAL A 392 19.52 64.05 4.11
N ALA A 393 18.90 64.70 5.10
CA ALA A 393 17.74 64.17 5.81
C ALA A 393 16.77 65.27 6.27
N SER A 394 15.47 64.97 6.25
CA SER A 394 14.48 65.60 7.11
C SER A 394 13.25 64.69 7.28
N SER A 395 12.93 64.38 8.53
CA SER A 395 11.59 63.94 8.99
C SER A 395 10.87 65.17 9.57
N PRO A 396 9.55 65.15 9.91
CA PRO A 396 9.19 64.56 11.22
C PRO A 396 7.74 64.01 11.37
N PHE A 397 7.51 63.33 12.52
CA PHE A 397 6.26 62.80 13.10
C PHE A 397 5.54 61.68 12.31
N SER A 398 5.28 60.47 12.84
CA SER A 398 4.80 59.99 14.17
C SER A 398 3.32 60.29 14.42
N LEU A 399 2.54 59.44 15.10
CA LEU A 399 2.81 58.22 15.92
C LEU A 399 2.28 56.95 15.18
N ALA A 400 2.32 55.68 15.63
CA ALA A 400 2.73 55.02 16.89
C ALA A 400 3.21 53.56 16.61
N GLY A 401 3.02 52.62 17.55
CA GLY A 401 2.78 51.20 17.20
C GLY A 401 3.86 50.13 17.48
N GLY A 402 4.96 50.42 18.19
CA GLY A 402 5.86 49.35 18.71
C GLY A 402 5.19 48.55 19.86
N LYS A 403 5.65 47.35 20.27
CA LYS A 403 6.92 46.61 20.11
C LYS A 403 6.59 45.09 20.00
N ALA A 404 7.37 44.17 19.40
CA ALA A 404 8.80 43.81 19.54
C ALA A 404 9.17 43.29 20.96
N ALA A 405 10.04 42.28 21.17
CA ALA A 405 11.05 41.68 20.28
C ALA A 405 11.40 40.21 20.66
N PHE A 406 12.51 39.68 20.11
CA PHE A 406 13.06 38.30 20.17
C PHE A 406 12.30 37.24 19.35
N GLY A 407 12.94 36.40 18.52
CA GLY A 407 14.31 36.43 17.97
C GLY A 407 15.16 35.20 18.33
N GLY A 408 15.28 34.24 17.41
CA GLY A 408 16.19 33.10 17.52
C GLY A 408 16.00 32.04 16.42
N MET A 409 17.11 31.54 15.89
CA MET A 409 17.35 30.28 15.14
C MET A 409 16.36 29.73 14.10
N ARG A 410 16.95 29.35 12.96
CA ARG A 410 16.40 28.44 11.94
C ARG A 410 15.95 27.09 12.53
N THR A 411 14.94 26.47 11.92
CA THR A 411 15.09 25.20 11.17
C THR A 411 13.95 25.09 10.16
N THR A 412 14.26 24.79 8.90
CA THR A 412 13.29 24.52 7.85
C THR A 412 12.95 23.04 7.80
N MET A 413 11.68 22.70 8.02
CA MET A 413 11.03 21.49 7.53
C MET A 413 9.73 21.89 6.85
N GLY A 414 9.49 21.35 5.65
CA GLY A 414 8.33 21.71 4.85
C GLY A 414 7.06 21.09 5.40
N ARG A 415 6.02 21.91 5.63
CA ARG A 415 4.66 21.42 5.84
C ARG A 415 4.00 21.33 4.46
N THR A 416 3.91 20.13 3.91
CA THR A 416 2.89 19.84 2.89
C THR A 416 1.55 19.81 3.63
N ALA A 417 0.82 20.93 3.59
CA ALA A 417 -0.60 20.89 3.92
C ALA A 417 -1.33 20.08 2.85
N PHE A 418 -2.48 19.51 3.21
CA PHE A 418 -3.43 19.03 2.22
C PHE A 418 -4.07 20.28 1.60
N ASP A 419 -3.81 20.54 0.31
CA ASP A 419 -4.66 21.45 -0.46
C ASP A 419 -5.96 20.69 -0.80
N ASP A 420 -7.07 21.35 -0.52
CA ASP A 420 -8.44 20.83 -0.70
C ASP A 420 -8.98 21.42 -2.02
N ASP A 421 -8.30 21.05 -3.12
CA ASP A 421 -8.56 21.57 -4.46
C ASP A 421 -9.88 21.01 -5.04
N GLU A 422 -11.01 21.62 -4.66
CA GLU A 422 -12.28 21.52 -5.41
C GLU A 422 -12.18 22.26 -6.76
N ASP A 423 -11.36 21.75 -7.68
CA ASP A 423 -11.18 22.30 -9.03
C ASP A 423 -11.35 21.26 -10.17
N GLU A 424 -11.48 21.78 -11.39
CA GLU A 424 -12.17 21.21 -12.57
C GLU A 424 -11.71 19.83 -13.12
N GLU A 425 -12.45 19.28 -14.10
CA GLU A 425 -12.24 17.96 -14.74
C GLU A 425 -10.80 17.74 -15.28
N ASP A 426 -9.96 17.12 -14.45
CA ASP A 426 -8.52 17.02 -14.68
C ASP A 426 -8.16 16.05 -15.82
N ALA A 427 -7.78 16.62 -16.98
CA ALA A 427 -7.76 15.95 -18.28
C ALA A 427 -6.58 14.97 -18.51
N ASP A 428 -5.67 14.77 -17.56
CA ASP A 428 -4.49 13.89 -17.71
C ASP A 428 -4.80 12.39 -17.52
N GLY A 429 -6.04 12.04 -17.18
CA GLY A 429 -6.54 10.66 -17.21
C GLY A 429 -5.90 9.68 -16.23
N ARG A 430 -5.16 10.18 -15.22
CA ARG A 430 -4.56 9.36 -14.17
C ARG A 430 -5.61 8.86 -13.19
N GLN A 431 -5.43 7.64 -12.72
CA GLN A 431 -6.26 7.08 -11.66
C GLN A 431 -6.04 7.88 -10.36
N ARG A 432 -7.14 8.30 -9.72
CA ARG A 432 -7.13 8.92 -8.39
C ARG A 432 -7.49 7.88 -7.31
N VAL A 433 -6.96 8.09 -6.10
CA VAL A 433 -7.32 7.38 -4.87
C VAL A 433 -7.66 8.43 -3.83
N GLU A 434 -8.93 8.54 -3.48
CA GLU A 434 -9.45 9.54 -2.55
C GLU A 434 -9.94 8.87 -1.27
N LEU A 435 -9.84 9.57 -0.14
CA LEU A 435 -10.38 9.13 1.14
C LEU A 435 -11.54 10.06 1.51
N ARG A 436 -12.78 9.59 1.29
CA ARG A 436 -13.99 10.36 1.60
C ARG A 436 -14.59 9.88 2.92
N GLU A 437 -15.31 10.76 3.61
CA GLU A 437 -16.16 10.37 4.75
C GLU A 437 -17.61 10.53 4.34
N ASP A 438 -18.22 9.41 3.96
CA ASP A 438 -19.59 9.32 3.45
C ASP A 438 -20.48 8.58 4.48
N SER A 439 -21.80 8.66 4.29
CA SER A 439 -22.74 7.77 4.98
C SER A 439 -22.47 6.30 4.61
N ILE A 440 -22.58 5.40 5.59
CA ILE A 440 -22.26 3.98 5.38
C ILE A 440 -23.04 3.37 4.21
N SER A 441 -22.33 2.75 3.28
CA SER A 441 -22.91 2.10 2.09
C SER A 441 -23.47 0.70 2.37
N LEU A 442 -24.37 0.23 1.49
CA LEU A 442 -24.94 -1.13 1.57
C LEU A 442 -23.85 -2.22 1.52
N ASP A 443 -22.77 -2.01 0.77
CA ASP A 443 -21.67 -2.97 0.70
C ASP A 443 -20.89 -3.06 2.01
N GLN A 444 -20.61 -1.91 2.65
CA GLN A 444 -20.03 -1.87 3.99
C GLN A 444 -20.97 -2.53 5.02
N ALA A 445 -22.28 -2.36 4.92
CA ALA A 445 -23.25 -3.08 5.76
C ALA A 445 -23.24 -4.60 5.50
N ARG A 446 -23.08 -5.05 4.24
CA ARG A 446 -22.87 -6.47 3.91
C ARG A 446 -21.56 -7.00 4.52
N ARG A 447 -20.48 -6.23 4.44
CA ARG A 447 -19.18 -6.59 5.02
C ARG A 447 -19.22 -6.68 6.55
N ILE A 448 -19.93 -5.79 7.24
CA ILE A 448 -20.28 -5.95 8.66
C ILE A 448 -21.05 -7.27 8.88
N ALA A 449 -22.07 -7.55 8.07
CA ALA A 449 -22.91 -8.73 8.23
C ALA A 449 -22.14 -10.06 8.06
N MET A 450 -21.31 -10.16 7.02
CA MET A 450 -20.43 -11.31 6.79
C MET A 450 -19.39 -11.47 7.91
N GLN A 451 -18.71 -10.39 8.33
CA GLN A 451 -17.70 -10.47 9.39
C GLN A 451 -18.33 -10.83 10.74
N SER A 452 -19.55 -10.35 10.99
CA SER A 452 -20.36 -10.71 12.17
C SER A 452 -20.73 -12.20 12.16
N ALA A 453 -21.17 -12.73 11.01
CA ALA A 453 -21.47 -14.16 10.88
C ALA A 453 -20.22 -15.03 11.09
N TRP A 454 -19.07 -14.69 10.51
CA TRP A 454 -17.82 -15.42 10.73
C TRP A 454 -17.35 -15.41 12.19
N ARG A 455 -17.49 -14.27 12.89
CA ARG A 455 -17.17 -14.17 14.33
C ARG A 455 -18.18 -14.95 15.19
N GLY A 456 -19.46 -14.88 14.86
CA GLY A 456 -20.53 -15.61 15.57
C GLY A 456 -20.44 -17.12 15.40
N ALA A 457 -19.96 -17.63 14.26
CA ALA A 457 -19.77 -19.06 14.02
C ALA A 457 -18.60 -19.70 14.81
N ARG A 458 -17.85 -18.89 15.58
CA ARG A 458 -16.74 -19.30 16.45
C ARG A 458 -17.06 -19.21 17.95
N ALA A 459 -18.16 -18.54 18.33
CA ALA A 459 -18.55 -18.25 19.72
C ALA A 459 -19.47 -19.34 20.31
#